data_AF-A0A835PJV6-F1
#
_entry.id   AF-A0A835PJV6-F1
#
_cell.length_a   1.000
_cell.length_b   1.000
_cell.length_c   1.000
_cell.angle_alpha   90.00
_cell.angle_beta   90.00
_cell.angle_gamma   90.00
#
_symmetry.space_group_name_H-M   'P 1'
#
loop_
_entity.id
_entity.type
_entity.pdbx_description
1 polymer ?
#
loop_
_entity_poly.entity_id
_entity_poly.type
_entity_poly.pdbx_seq_one_letter_code
_entity_poly.pdbx_strand_id
1 'polypeptide(L)'
;MCRPEELVTQVATTAREAGVMLAGENALPRYDEGAFEKIVGMATAAGGEQEKMHSFTYLRMGPDMFQEEKWRRFVAFVGRMRDEGWSREEVEMETEGFVQITSPLIQEAALAL
;
A
#
# COMPACT_ATOMS: atom_id res chain seq x y z
N MET A 1 0.54 21.11 -16.32
CA MET A 1 0.77 20.87 -14.88
C MET A 1 0.27 19.46 -14.57
N CYS A 2 1.02 18.62 -13.85
CA CYS A 2 0.57 17.26 -13.51
C CYS A 2 -0.39 17.28 -12.31
N ARG A 3 -1.47 16.49 -12.38
CA ARG A 3 -2.51 16.36 -11.34
C ARG A 3 -2.86 14.87 -11.10
N PRO A 4 -1.93 14.07 -10.56
CA PRO A 4 -2.11 12.62 -10.47
C PRO A 4 -3.26 12.21 -9.56
N GLU A 5 -3.50 12.92 -8.45
CA GLU A 5 -4.61 12.62 -7.53
C GLU A 5 -5.98 12.80 -8.21
N GLU A 6 -6.16 13.89 -8.98
CA GLU A 6 -7.41 14.12 -9.72
C GLU A 6 -7.64 13.09 -10.82
N LEU A 7 -6.57 12.64 -11.48
CA LEU A 7 -6.66 11.57 -12.45
C LEU A 7 -7.14 10.26 -11.80
N VAL A 8 -6.60 9.90 -10.63
CA VAL A 8 -7.05 8.71 -9.89
C VAL A 8 -8.52 8.82 -9.51
N THR A 9 -8.95 9.97 -8.98
CA THR A 9 -10.36 10.21 -8.64
C THR A 9 -11.28 10.13 -9.85
N GLN A 10 -10.87 10.70 -10.99
CA GLN A 10 -11.63 10.65 -12.23
C GLN A 10 -11.79 9.21 -12.74
N VAL A 11 -10.71 8.43 -12.73
CA VAL A 11 -10.73 7.02 -13.17
C VAL A 11 -11.62 6.19 -12.25
N ALA A 12 -11.49 6.35 -10.93
CA ALA A 12 -12.33 5.65 -9.96
C ALA A 12 -13.82 5.99 -10.14
N THR A 13 -14.14 7.27 -10.27
CA THR A 13 -15.52 7.74 -10.53
C THR A 13 -16.09 7.15 -11.83
N THR A 14 -15.27 7.08 -12.88
CA THR A 14 -15.70 6.51 -14.16
C THR A 14 -15.91 4.99 -14.07
N ALA A 15 -15.02 4.28 -13.37
CA ALA A 15 -15.15 2.84 -13.12
C ALA A 15 -16.46 2.52 -12.36
N ARG A 16 -16.79 3.33 -11.34
CA ARG A 16 -18.05 3.26 -10.61
C ARG A 16 -19.27 3.40 -11.51
N GLU A 17 -19.28 4.47 -12.31
CA GLU A 17 -20.39 4.79 -13.20
C GLU A 17 -20.60 3.71 -14.26
N ALA A 18 -19.52 3.04 -14.67
CA ALA A 18 -19.55 1.89 -15.56
C ALA A 18 -19.85 0.55 -14.85
N GLY A 19 -19.90 0.51 -13.51
CA GLY A 19 -20.11 -0.69 -12.72
C GLY A 19 -18.96 -1.71 -12.80
N VAL A 20 -17.72 -1.25 -13.02
CA VAL A 20 -16.53 -2.11 -13.10
C VAL A 20 -15.63 -1.93 -11.89
N MET A 21 -14.99 -3.01 -11.47
CA MET A 21 -14.08 -2.99 -10.31
C MET A 21 -12.78 -2.27 -10.67
N LEU A 22 -12.32 -1.40 -9.76
CA LEU A 22 -11.05 -0.70 -9.87
C LEU A 22 -9.92 -1.47 -9.17
N ALA A 23 -8.81 -1.66 -9.86
CA ALA A 23 -7.54 -2.08 -9.26
C ALA A 23 -6.46 -1.02 -9.55
N GLY A 24 -5.44 -0.94 -8.70
CA GLY A 24 -4.40 0.08 -8.81
C GLY A 24 -2.98 -0.45 -8.59
N GLU A 25 -2.01 0.35 -9.00
CA GLU A 25 -0.57 0.09 -8.85
C GLU A 25 0.16 1.41 -8.59
N ASN A 26 1.35 1.37 -7.97
CA ASN A 26 2.21 2.56 -7.88
C ASN A 26 3.02 2.73 -9.16
N ALA A 27 3.12 3.98 -9.65
CA ALA A 27 3.85 4.28 -10.88
C ALA A 27 5.38 4.29 -10.73
N LEU A 28 5.89 4.58 -9.53
CA LEU A 28 7.32 4.70 -9.23
C LEU A 28 7.67 3.93 -7.95
N PRO A 29 8.91 3.42 -7.81
CA PRO A 29 9.37 2.78 -6.57
C PRO A 29 9.35 3.76 -5.40
N ARG A 30 8.62 3.44 -4.32
CA ARG A 30 8.43 4.32 -3.15
C ARG A 30 8.27 3.52 -1.86
N TYR A 31 9.11 3.79 -0.86
CA TYR A 31 9.16 3.05 0.40
C TYR A 31 9.00 3.96 1.63
N ASP A 32 8.46 5.16 1.41
CA ASP A 32 8.22 6.16 2.44
C ASP A 32 6.75 6.15 2.89
N GLU A 33 6.53 6.52 4.15
CA GLU A 33 5.20 6.51 4.79
C GLU A 33 4.19 7.39 4.04
N GLY A 34 4.61 8.55 3.52
CA GLY A 34 3.75 9.44 2.76
C GLY A 34 3.23 8.84 1.44
N ALA A 35 4.05 8.02 0.75
CA ALA A 35 3.58 7.29 -0.42
C ALA A 35 2.54 6.22 -0.05
N PHE A 36 2.78 5.47 1.02
CA PHE A 36 1.85 4.46 1.52
C PHE A 36 0.53 5.07 2.00
N GLU A 37 0.57 6.21 2.70
CA GLU A 37 -0.62 6.95 3.11
C GLU A 37 -1.50 7.37 1.93
N LYS A 38 -0.87 7.86 0.85
CA LYS A 38 -1.61 8.20 -0.37
C LYS A 38 -2.26 6.97 -1.00
N ILE A 39 -1.55 5.83 -1.04
CA ILE A 39 -2.10 4.58 -1.58
C ILE A 39 -3.30 4.13 -0.74
N VAL A 40 -3.17 4.07 0.59
CA VAL A 40 -4.26 3.69 1.50
C VAL A 40 -5.45 4.63 1.34
N GLY A 41 -5.23 5.95 1.34
CA GLY A 41 -6.32 6.93 1.18
C GLY A 41 -7.05 6.82 -0.16
N MET A 42 -6.32 6.56 -1.26
CA MET A 42 -6.95 6.32 -2.57
C MET A 42 -7.64 4.96 -2.62
N ALA A 43 -7.07 3.93 -2.00
CA ALA A 43 -7.68 2.61 -1.97
C ALA A 43 -9.02 2.59 -1.20
N THR A 44 -9.18 3.45 -0.19
CA THR A 44 -10.42 3.51 0.60
C THR A 44 -11.42 4.55 0.13
N ALA A 45 -11.00 5.58 -0.62
CA ALA A 45 -11.86 6.73 -0.93
C ALA A 45 -11.76 7.31 -2.36
N ALA A 46 -11.04 6.67 -3.31
CA ALA A 46 -10.81 7.27 -4.64
C ALA A 46 -12.09 7.60 -5.44
N GLY A 47 -13.24 6.98 -5.14
CA GLY A 47 -14.54 7.27 -5.77
C GLY A 47 -15.60 7.88 -4.83
N GLY A 48 -15.21 8.23 -3.60
CA GLY A 48 -16.10 8.61 -2.49
C GLY A 48 -16.05 7.61 -1.32
N GLU A 49 -16.65 7.96 -0.17
CA GLU A 49 -16.55 7.19 1.09
C GLU A 49 -17.10 5.75 1.01
N GLN A 50 -17.89 5.43 0.00
CA GLN A 50 -18.54 4.13 -0.16
C GLN A 50 -17.83 3.19 -1.13
N GLU A 51 -16.78 3.65 -1.81
CA GLU A 51 -16.19 2.89 -2.90
C GLU A 51 -14.69 2.68 -2.73
N LYS A 52 -14.36 1.41 -2.50
CA LYS A 52 -13.00 0.95 -2.24
C LYS A 52 -12.44 0.29 -3.49
N MET A 53 -11.16 0.52 -3.71
CA MET A 53 -10.37 -0.22 -4.69
C MET A 53 -10.43 -1.71 -4.36
N HIS A 54 -10.69 -2.53 -5.38
CA HIS A 54 -10.83 -3.97 -5.22
C HIS A 54 -9.50 -4.65 -4.86
N SER A 55 -8.40 -4.18 -5.44
CA SER A 55 -7.07 -4.73 -5.22
C SER A 55 -5.98 -3.72 -5.57
N PHE A 56 -4.84 -3.80 -4.90
CA PHE A 56 -3.66 -3.02 -5.21
C PHE A 56 -2.45 -3.93 -5.46
N THR A 57 -1.72 -3.69 -6.55
CA THR A 57 -0.47 -4.39 -6.87
C THR A 57 0.71 -3.47 -6.65
N TYR A 58 1.57 -3.81 -5.67
CA TYR A 58 2.75 -3.01 -5.37
C TYR A 58 3.93 -3.38 -6.29
N LEU A 59 4.49 -2.38 -6.96
CA LEU A 59 5.63 -2.48 -7.88
C LEU A 59 6.89 -1.88 -7.23
N ARG A 60 7.96 -2.65 -6.98
CA ARG A 60 8.18 -4.08 -7.21
C ARG A 60 9.01 -4.64 -6.07
N MET A 61 8.87 -5.94 -5.81
CA MET A 61 9.82 -6.67 -4.96
C MET A 61 11.25 -6.54 -5.51
N GLY A 62 12.20 -6.27 -4.63
CA GLY A 62 13.61 -6.07 -4.99
C GLY A 62 14.44 -5.79 -3.75
N PRO A 63 15.78 -5.72 -3.88
CA PRO A 63 16.70 -5.55 -2.75
C PRO A 63 16.36 -4.35 -1.88
N ASP A 64 15.91 -3.26 -2.51
CA ASP A 64 15.50 -2.05 -1.80
C ASP A 64 14.32 -2.29 -0.87
N MET A 65 13.32 -3.08 -1.28
CA MET A 65 12.16 -3.37 -0.41
C MET A 65 12.58 -4.12 0.86
N PHE A 66 13.58 -5.00 0.75
CA PHE A 66 14.00 -5.91 1.82
C PHE A 66 15.01 -5.30 2.79
N GLN A 67 15.32 -4.00 2.69
CA GLN A 67 16.02 -3.30 3.76
C GLN A 67 15.08 -3.20 4.98
N GLU A 68 15.62 -3.48 6.17
CA GLU A 68 14.85 -3.66 7.41
C GLU A 68 13.77 -2.58 7.64
N GLU A 69 14.15 -1.30 7.53
CA GLU A 69 13.21 -0.20 7.75
C GLU A 69 12.15 -0.08 6.65
N LYS A 70 12.52 -0.31 5.39
CA LYS A 70 11.59 -0.27 4.24
C LYS A 70 10.61 -1.44 4.31
N TRP A 71 11.09 -2.61 4.72
CA TRP A 71 10.25 -3.78 4.95
C TRP A 71 9.26 -3.55 6.08
N ARG A 72 9.72 -3.03 7.24
CA ARG A 72 8.83 -2.65 8.36
C ARG A 72 7.70 -1.73 7.91
N ARG A 73 8.03 -0.67 7.16
CA ARG A 73 7.01 0.26 6.63
C ARG A 73 6.06 -0.42 5.64
N PHE A 74 6.58 -1.32 4.80
CA PHE A 74 5.75 -2.09 3.87
C PHE A 74 4.78 -3.03 4.60
N VAL A 75 5.22 -3.71 5.65
CA VAL A 75 4.36 -4.55 6.50
C VAL A 75 3.26 -3.72 7.16
N ALA A 76 3.60 -2.56 7.74
CA ALA A 76 2.61 -1.63 8.30
C ALA A 76 1.61 -1.14 7.24
N PHE A 77 2.08 -0.84 6.04
CA PHE A 77 1.23 -0.49 4.91
C PHE A 77 0.23 -1.60 4.56
N VAL A 78 0.69 -2.86 4.49
CA VAL A 78 -0.19 -4.01 4.22
C VAL A 78 -1.23 -4.19 5.34
N GLY A 79 -0.84 -4.01 6.61
CA GLY A 79 -1.78 -4.04 7.74
C GLY A 79 -2.90 -2.99 7.60
N ARG A 80 -2.52 -1.75 7.23
CA ARG A 80 -3.49 -0.66 6.98
C ARG A 80 -4.41 -0.90 5.78
N MET A 81 -3.93 -1.64 4.77
CA MET A 81 -4.75 -2.04 3.62
C MET A 81 -5.71 -3.18 3.97
N ARG A 82 -5.40 -4.01 4.97
CA ARG A 82 -6.22 -5.16 5.40
C ARG A 82 -7.33 -4.72 6.35
N ASP A 83 -6.99 -3.97 7.38
CA ASP A 83 -7.92 -3.58 8.44
C ASP A 83 -8.16 -2.08 8.47
N GLU A 84 -9.22 -1.68 7.80
CA GLU A 84 -9.70 -0.31 7.88
C GLU A 84 -10.28 -0.03 9.26
N GLY A 85 -9.72 0.97 9.94
CA GLY A 85 -10.20 1.42 11.26
C GLY A 85 -9.30 1.02 12.43
N TRP A 86 -8.24 0.24 12.20
CA TRP A 86 -7.20 0.06 13.22
C TRP A 86 -6.51 1.38 13.53
N SER A 87 -6.24 1.59 14.82
CA SER A 87 -5.43 2.71 15.27
C SER A 87 -3.98 2.53 14.80
N ARG A 88 -3.21 3.63 14.82
CA ARG A 88 -1.79 3.58 14.47
C ARG A 88 -1.02 2.63 15.37
N GLU A 89 -1.37 2.61 16.66
CA GLU A 89 -0.76 1.75 17.68
C GLU A 89 -1.07 0.26 17.44
N GLU A 90 -2.31 -0.07 17.05
CA GLU A 90 -2.70 -1.44 16.72
C GLU A 90 -1.91 -1.98 15.52
N VAL A 91 -1.82 -1.17 14.45
CA VAL A 91 -1.01 -1.49 13.27
C VAL A 91 0.46 -1.65 13.64
N GLU A 92 1.01 -0.76 14.46
CA GLU A 92 2.41 -0.81 14.85
C GLU A 92 2.74 -2.07 15.68
N MET A 93 1.89 -2.41 16.65
CA MET A 93 2.06 -3.61 17.47
C MET A 93 2.06 -4.89 16.62
N GLU A 94 1.14 -4.99 15.65
CA GLU A 94 1.09 -6.15 14.75
C GLU A 94 2.27 -6.17 13.78
N THR A 95 2.68 -4.99 13.28
CA THR A 95 3.84 -4.83 12.41
C THR A 95 5.09 -5.41 13.08
N GLU A 96 5.30 -5.14 14.37
CA GLU A 96 6.43 -5.71 15.10
C GLU A 96 6.41 -7.23 15.13
N GLY A 97 5.24 -7.82 15.39
CA GLY A 97 5.08 -9.27 15.38
C GLY A 97 5.48 -9.87 14.03
N PHE A 98 5.00 -9.29 12.93
CA PHE A 98 5.32 -9.77 11.58
C PHE A 98 6.78 -9.54 11.18
N VAL A 99 7.36 -8.39 11.53
CA VAL A 99 8.77 -8.10 11.23
C VAL A 99 9.69 -9.08 11.96
N GLN A 100 9.40 -9.40 13.22
CA GLN A 100 10.18 -10.40 13.97
C GLN A 100 10.08 -11.79 13.33
N ILE A 101 8.88 -12.22 12.91
CA ILE A 101 8.66 -13.53 12.28
C ILE A 101 9.34 -13.60 10.90
N THR A 102 9.29 -12.52 10.12
CA THR A 102 9.81 -12.49 8.74
C THR A 102 11.30 -12.21 8.66
N SER A 103 11.93 -11.68 9.73
CA SER A 103 13.35 -11.26 9.73
C SER A 103 14.33 -12.25 9.07
N PRO A 104 14.30 -13.57 9.34
CA PRO A 104 15.20 -14.52 8.67
C PRO A 104 14.99 -14.58 7.15
N LEU A 105 13.74 -14.54 6.69
CA LEU A 105 13.39 -14.59 5.26
C LEU A 105 13.82 -13.32 4.55
N ILE A 106 13.74 -12.17 5.22
CA ILE A 106 14.13 -10.87 4.66
C ILE A 106 15.65 -10.78 4.50
N GLN A 107 16.41 -11.32 5.46
CA GLN A 107 17.87 -11.42 5.35
C GLN A 107 18.28 -12.31 4.16
N GLU A 108 17.61 -13.45 3.97
CA GLU A 108 17.85 -14.32 2.82
C GLU A 108 17.50 -13.62 1.50
N ALA A 109 16.32 -12.99 1.41
CA ALA A 109 15.87 -12.30 0.22
C ALA A 109 16.78 -11.13 -0.17
N ALA A 110 17.33 -10.41 0.81
CA ALA A 110 18.28 -9.32 0.58
C ALA A 110 19.64 -9.80 0.03
N LEU A 111 20.01 -11.07 0.25
CA LEU A 111 21.23 -11.68 -0.28
C LEU A 111 21.05 -12.32 -1.66
N ALA A 112 19.80 -12.63 -2.04
CA ALA A 112 19.46 -13.39 -3.25
C ALA A 112 19.09 -12.53 -4.47
N LEU A 113 18.95 -11.21 -4.30
CA LEU A 113 18.51 -10.25 -5.33
C LEU A 113 19.57 -9.18 -5.60
#